data_AF-A0A953VZX2-F1
#
_entry.id   AF-A0A953VZX2-F1
#
_cell.length_a   1.000
_cell.length_b   1.000
_cell.length_c   1.000
_cell.angle_alpha   90.00
_cell.angle_beta   90.00
_cell.angle_gamma   90.00
#
_symmetry.space_group_name_H-M   'P 1'
#
loop_
_entity.id
_entity.type
_entity.pdbx_description
1 polymer ?
#
loop_
_entity_poly.entity_id
_entity_poly.type
_entity_poly.pdbx_seq_one_letter_code
_entity_poly.pdbx_strand_id
1 'polypeptide(L)'
;MSLNATVDKVTDRIRERSAGTRSAYLDRMRAAAENGPARAHLSCGNQAHAYAAMGDQKDRLAEGRLPNLGIVTAYNDMLSAHQPFETYPDLIRAAAAESGGTAQVAGGVPAMCDGVTQGQPGMEMSLFSRDVIAMAAGISLSHNTFDAAAFLGVCDKIVP
;
A
#
# COMPACT_ATOMS: atom_id res chain seq x y z
N MET A 1 22.29 21.42 -10.16
CA MET A 1 22.66 21.91 -8.82
C MET A 1 23.66 20.93 -8.24
N SER A 2 24.81 21.38 -7.73
CA SER A 2 25.76 20.50 -7.04
C SER A 2 25.14 20.01 -5.73
N LEU A 3 25.15 18.70 -5.47
CA LEU A 3 24.70 18.15 -4.19
C LEU A 3 25.64 18.63 -3.07
N ASN A 4 25.12 18.82 -1.86
CA ASN A 4 25.95 19.16 -0.70
C ASN A 4 26.93 18.00 -0.42
N ALA A 5 28.22 18.30 -0.23
CA ALA A 5 29.27 17.29 -0.10
C ALA A 5 29.07 16.32 1.07
N THR A 6 28.41 16.75 2.15
CA THR A 6 28.09 15.86 3.28
C THR A 6 26.96 14.90 2.92
N VAL A 7 25.92 15.42 2.24
CA VAL A 7 24.79 14.57 1.78
C VAL A 7 25.29 13.50 0.83
N ASP A 8 26.15 13.88 -0.12
CA ASP A 8 26.74 12.96 -1.09
C ASP A 8 27.51 11.82 -0.41
N LYS A 9 28.43 12.15 0.50
CA LYS A 9 29.19 11.16 1.29
C LYS A 9 28.29 10.24 2.12
N VAL A 10 27.23 10.78 2.73
CA VAL A 10 26.29 9.97 3.52
C VAL A 10 25.49 9.04 2.61
N THR A 11 25.03 9.52 1.46
CA THR A 11 24.32 8.72 0.45
C THR A 11 25.20 7.57 -0.03
N ASP A 12 26.47 7.82 -0.36
CA ASP A 12 27.38 6.77 -0.81
C ASP A 12 27.68 5.74 0.27
N ARG A 13 27.89 6.18 1.52
CA ARG A 13 28.04 5.27 2.65
C ARG A 13 26.80 4.38 2.86
N ILE A 14 25.59 4.92 2.66
CA ILE A 14 24.36 4.12 2.74
C ILE A 14 24.27 3.13 1.58
N ARG A 15 24.63 3.55 0.35
CA ARG A 15 24.67 2.67 -0.82
C ARG A 15 25.61 1.50 -0.62
N GLU A 16 26.83 1.77 -0.15
CA GLU A 16 27.84 0.74 0.12
C GLU A 16 27.39 -0.22 1.23
N ARG A 17 26.95 0.32 2.39
CA ARG A 17 26.46 -0.49 3.51
C ARG A 17 25.27 -1.37 3.13
N SER A 18 24.38 -0.88 2.27
CA SER A 18 23.18 -1.61 1.84
C SER A 18 23.37 -2.46 0.59
N ALA A 19 24.55 -2.48 -0.03
CA ALA A 19 24.75 -3.08 -1.35
C ALA A 19 24.26 -4.54 -1.43
N GLY A 20 24.59 -5.37 -0.43
CA GLY A 20 24.16 -6.77 -0.37
C GLY A 20 22.65 -6.94 -0.20
N THR A 21 22.07 -6.29 0.83
CA THR A 21 20.63 -6.40 1.12
C THR A 21 19.76 -5.77 0.04
N ARG A 22 20.21 -4.64 -0.54
CA ARG A 22 19.55 -3.97 -1.66
C ARG A 22 19.58 -4.83 -2.92
N SER A 23 20.71 -5.44 -3.26
CA SER A 23 20.80 -6.33 -4.43
C SER A 23 19.83 -7.50 -4.29
N ALA A 24 19.84 -8.18 -3.14
CA ALA A 24 18.92 -9.28 -2.85
C ALA A 24 17.43 -8.87 -2.86
N TYR A 25 17.10 -7.63 -2.51
CA TYR A 25 15.76 -7.09 -2.66
C TYR A 25 15.40 -6.84 -4.14
N LEU A 26 16.28 -6.20 -4.90
CA LEU A 26 16.07 -5.91 -6.31
C LEU A 26 15.94 -7.19 -7.15
N ASP A 27 16.71 -8.22 -6.83
CA ASP A 27 16.59 -9.55 -7.46
C ASP A 27 15.20 -10.16 -7.23
N ARG A 28 14.69 -10.07 -5.99
CA ARG A 28 13.33 -10.53 -5.67
C ARG A 28 12.26 -9.74 -6.43
N MET A 29 12.41 -8.42 -6.55
CA MET A 29 11.47 -7.59 -7.31
C MET A 29 11.50 -7.90 -8.81
N ARG A 30 12.69 -8.15 -9.38
CA ARG A 30 12.81 -8.60 -10.78
C ARG A 30 12.13 -9.94 -11.01
N ALA A 31 12.41 -10.93 -10.16
CA ALA A 31 11.79 -12.24 -10.25
C ALA A 31 10.25 -12.17 -10.12
N ALA A 32 9.74 -11.33 -9.20
CA ALA A 32 8.30 -11.11 -9.07
C ALA A 32 7.69 -10.48 -10.33
N ALA A 33 8.37 -9.51 -10.95
CA ALA A 33 7.92 -8.89 -12.20
C ALA A 33 7.92 -9.89 -13.37
N GLU A 34 8.92 -10.77 -13.46
CA GLU A 34 9.01 -11.83 -14.48
C GLU A 34 7.90 -12.87 -14.35
N ASN A 35 7.47 -13.19 -13.12
CA ASN A 35 6.35 -14.09 -12.88
C ASN A 35 4.99 -13.50 -13.32
N GLY A 36 4.93 -12.19 -13.59
CA GLY A 36 3.74 -11.49 -14.03
C GLY A 36 2.67 -11.34 -12.94
N PRO A 37 1.51 -10.75 -13.30
CA PRO A 37 0.45 -10.46 -12.36
C PRO A 37 -0.07 -11.73 -11.69
N ALA A 38 -0.10 -11.75 -10.35
CA ALA A 38 -0.49 -12.95 -9.61
C ALA A 38 -1.87 -13.43 -10.07
N ARG A 39 -2.82 -12.52 -10.34
CA ARG A 39 -4.23 -12.76 -10.71
C ARG A 39 -4.52 -13.69 -11.90
N ALA A 40 -3.53 -14.11 -12.69
CA ALA A 40 -3.74 -15.08 -13.78
C ALA A 40 -4.37 -16.42 -13.32
N HIS A 41 -4.29 -16.74 -12.02
CA HIS A 41 -4.93 -17.91 -11.40
C HIS A 41 -6.43 -17.73 -11.05
N LEU A 42 -6.98 -16.51 -11.11
CA LEU A 42 -8.37 -16.26 -10.73
C LEU A 42 -9.34 -16.76 -11.81
N SER A 43 -10.44 -17.38 -11.39
CA SER A 43 -11.52 -17.75 -12.32
C SER A 43 -12.14 -16.51 -12.97
N CYS A 44 -12.72 -16.66 -14.16
CA CYS A 44 -13.40 -15.55 -14.85
C CYS A 44 -14.49 -14.90 -13.98
N GLY A 45 -15.21 -15.69 -13.16
CA GLY A 45 -16.20 -15.18 -12.22
C GLY A 45 -15.59 -14.32 -11.10
N ASN A 46 -14.47 -14.75 -10.53
CA ASN A 46 -13.77 -13.99 -9.50
C ASN A 46 -13.22 -12.68 -10.06
N GLN A 47 -12.66 -12.71 -11.27
CA GLN A 47 -12.22 -11.51 -11.98
C GLN A 47 -13.38 -10.54 -12.24
N ALA A 48 -14.52 -11.05 -12.70
CA ALA A 48 -15.71 -10.23 -12.95
C ALA A 48 -16.19 -9.52 -11.67
N HIS A 49 -16.20 -10.20 -10.53
CA HIS A 49 -16.56 -9.59 -9.25
C HIS A 49 -15.56 -8.51 -8.80
N ALA A 50 -14.26 -8.81 -8.89
CA ALA A 50 -13.21 -7.89 -8.45
C ALA A 50 -13.15 -6.61 -9.31
N TYR A 51 -13.49 -6.70 -10.60
CA TYR A 51 -13.29 -5.59 -11.55
C TYR A 51 -14.60 -4.87 -11.90
N ALA A 52 -15.76 -5.34 -11.43
CA ALA A 52 -17.06 -4.79 -11.80
C ALA A 52 -17.19 -3.27 -11.57
N ALA A 53 -16.60 -2.77 -10.49
CA ALA A 53 -16.68 -1.36 -10.11
C ALA A 53 -15.55 -0.48 -10.72
N MET A 54 -14.72 -1.04 -11.62
CA MET A 54 -13.53 -0.35 -12.16
C MET A 54 -13.81 0.63 -13.32
N GLY A 55 -15.07 0.81 -13.70
CA GLY A 55 -15.43 1.73 -14.77
C GLY A 55 -14.70 1.43 -16.08
N ASP A 56 -14.08 2.45 -16.67
CA ASP A 56 -13.33 2.39 -17.93
C ASP A 56 -12.04 1.56 -17.86
N GLN A 57 -11.49 1.34 -16.66
CA GLN A 57 -10.29 0.52 -16.47
C GLN A 57 -10.58 -0.98 -16.42
N LYS A 58 -11.86 -1.38 -16.32
CA LYS A 58 -12.29 -2.77 -16.19
C LYS A 58 -11.75 -3.66 -17.33
N ASP A 59 -11.97 -3.25 -18.58
CA ASP A 59 -11.64 -4.09 -19.74
C ASP A 59 -10.12 -4.30 -19.84
N ARG A 60 -9.35 -3.23 -19.60
CA ARG A 60 -7.88 -3.27 -19.61
C ARG A 60 -7.32 -4.18 -18.52
N LEU A 61 -7.98 -4.25 -17.36
CA LEU A 61 -7.60 -5.14 -16.26
C LEU A 61 -8.02 -6.60 -16.55
N ALA A 62 -9.20 -6.82 -17.15
CA ALA A 62 -9.71 -8.13 -17.52
C ALA A 62 -8.90 -8.80 -18.65
N GLU A 63 -8.33 -8.02 -19.57
CA GLU A 63 -7.38 -8.51 -20.58
C GLU A 63 -6.04 -8.95 -19.97
N GLY A 64 -5.84 -8.77 -18.65
CA GLY A 64 -4.74 -9.34 -17.89
C GLY A 64 -3.43 -8.56 -17.97
N ARG A 65 -3.38 -7.43 -18.69
CA ARG A 65 -2.11 -6.78 -19.05
C ARG A 65 -1.63 -5.67 -18.09
N LEU A 66 -2.51 -5.07 -17.29
CA LEU A 66 -2.14 -3.90 -16.48
C LEU A 66 -1.82 -4.23 -15.02
N PRO A 67 -0.79 -3.67 -14.38
CA PRO A 67 -0.61 -3.84 -12.94
C PRO A 67 -1.77 -3.22 -12.15
N ASN A 68 -2.22 -3.89 -11.09
CA ASN A 68 -3.29 -3.42 -10.20
C ASN A 68 -2.77 -3.20 -8.77
N LEU A 69 -2.85 -1.96 -8.29
CA LEU A 69 -2.42 -1.54 -6.97
C LEU A 69 -3.57 -1.64 -5.95
N GLY A 70 -3.38 -2.41 -4.89
CA GLY A 70 -4.29 -2.42 -3.73
C GLY A 70 -3.97 -1.29 -2.76
N ILE A 71 -4.96 -0.54 -2.32
CA ILE A 71 -4.83 0.52 -1.33
C ILE A 71 -5.49 0.06 -0.03
N VAL A 72 -4.72 -0.01 1.04
CA VAL A 72 -5.24 -0.24 2.40
C VAL A 72 -5.17 1.08 3.15
N THR A 73 -6.30 1.58 3.64
CA THR A 73 -6.38 2.92 4.24
C THR A 73 -6.80 2.89 5.71
N ALA A 74 -6.11 3.66 6.54
CA ALA A 74 -6.46 3.93 7.93
C ALA A 74 -7.34 5.19 8.05
N TYR A 75 -8.12 5.50 7.02
CA TYR A 75 -8.92 6.73 6.95
C TYR A 75 -9.93 6.83 8.09
N ASN A 76 -9.93 8.01 8.71
CA ASN A 76 -11.03 8.56 9.49
C ASN A 76 -10.88 10.08 9.45
N ASP A 77 -11.99 10.79 9.58
CA ASP A 77 -12.07 12.26 9.56
C ASP A 77 -11.77 12.89 10.94
N MET A 78 -11.88 12.12 12.01
CA MET A 78 -11.64 12.57 13.39
C MET A 78 -10.14 12.86 13.66
N LEU A 79 -9.23 12.03 13.14
CA LEU A 79 -7.79 12.21 13.30
C LEU A 79 -7.24 13.06 12.15
N SER A 80 -6.73 14.24 12.48
CA SER A 80 -6.17 15.19 11.50
C SER A 80 -5.07 14.58 10.62
N ALA A 81 -4.30 13.63 11.15
CA ALA A 81 -3.25 12.95 10.39
C ALA A 81 -3.81 11.96 9.34
N HIS A 82 -5.05 11.51 9.50
CA HIS A 82 -5.70 10.51 8.63
C HIS A 82 -6.75 11.11 7.71
N GLN A 83 -7.30 12.28 8.05
CA GLN A 83 -8.30 12.96 7.22
C GLN A 83 -7.84 13.13 5.74
N PRO A 84 -6.56 13.45 5.42
CA PRO A 84 -6.12 13.54 4.03
C PRO A 84 -6.35 12.26 3.21
N PHE A 85 -6.43 11.10 3.85
CA PHE A 85 -6.68 9.83 3.18
C PHE A 85 -8.10 9.70 2.59
N GLU A 86 -8.99 10.66 2.84
CA GLU A 86 -10.26 10.79 2.14
C GLU A 86 -10.05 10.95 0.63
N THR A 87 -9.08 11.79 0.23
CA THR A 87 -8.89 12.21 -1.17
C THR A 87 -7.69 11.54 -1.84
N TYR A 88 -6.76 10.98 -1.07
CA TYR A 88 -5.56 10.34 -1.61
C TYR A 88 -5.84 9.14 -2.52
N PRO A 89 -6.84 8.27 -2.26
CA PRO A 89 -7.15 7.18 -3.18
C PRO A 89 -7.41 7.62 -4.61
N ASP A 90 -8.06 8.77 -4.80
CA ASP A 90 -8.36 9.29 -6.13
C ASP A 90 -7.10 9.85 -6.83
N LEU A 91 -6.25 10.55 -6.08
CA LEU A 91 -4.94 10.99 -6.57
C LEU A 91 -4.06 9.79 -6.97
N ILE A 92 -4.07 8.72 -6.17
CA ILE A 92 -3.32 7.49 -6.43
C ILE A 92 -3.87 6.77 -7.67
N ARG A 93 -5.20 6.71 -7.84
CA ARG A 93 -5.81 6.14 -9.05
C ARG A 93 -5.40 6.91 -10.31
N ALA A 94 -5.41 8.23 -10.27
CA ALA A 94 -4.98 9.06 -11.39
C ALA A 94 -3.50 8.80 -11.73
N ALA A 95 -2.62 8.83 -10.73
CA ALA A 95 -1.19 8.54 -10.93
C ALA A 95 -0.91 7.12 -11.45
N ALA A 96 -1.67 6.12 -10.95
CA ALA A 96 -1.59 4.75 -11.46
C ALA A 96 -2.02 4.68 -12.93
N ALA A 97 -3.12 5.34 -13.29
CA ALA A 97 -3.62 5.40 -14.66
C ALA A 97 -2.60 6.02 -15.62
N GLU A 98 -2.00 7.15 -15.24
CA GLU A 98 -0.92 7.83 -15.99
C GLU A 98 0.30 6.94 -16.18
N SER A 99 0.59 6.08 -15.20
CA SER A 99 1.68 5.11 -15.22
C SER A 99 1.32 3.80 -15.95
N GLY A 100 0.11 3.70 -16.52
CA GLY A 100 -0.36 2.51 -17.23
C GLY A 100 -0.84 1.37 -16.33
N GLY A 101 -1.17 1.64 -15.07
CA GLY A 101 -1.76 0.68 -14.13
C GLY A 101 -3.17 1.07 -13.69
N THR A 102 -3.72 0.28 -12.77
CA THR A 102 -4.99 0.53 -12.09
C THR A 102 -4.81 0.54 -10.58
N ALA A 103 -5.73 1.15 -9.84
CA ALA A 103 -5.70 1.10 -8.37
C ALA A 103 -7.10 0.97 -7.76
N GLN A 104 -7.20 0.17 -6.69
CA GLN A 104 -8.43 -0.07 -5.95
C GLN A 104 -8.18 0.05 -4.46
N VAL A 105 -9.16 0.57 -3.72
CA VAL A 105 -9.16 0.41 -2.27
C VAL A 105 -9.48 -1.05 -1.97
N ALA A 106 -8.50 -1.77 -1.44
CA ALA A 106 -8.60 -3.16 -1.04
C ALA A 106 -9.36 -3.31 0.29
N GLY A 107 -9.25 -2.32 1.16
CA GLY A 107 -9.95 -2.30 2.44
C GLY A 107 -9.55 -1.15 3.35
N GLY A 108 -10.26 -1.02 4.46
CA GLY A 108 -9.95 -0.10 5.54
C GLY A 108 -9.40 -0.86 6.76
N VAL A 109 -8.49 -0.23 7.50
CA VAL A 109 -8.00 -0.71 8.79
C VAL A 109 -8.39 0.25 9.89
N PRO A 110 -8.57 -0.21 11.14
CA PRO A 110 -8.87 0.70 12.25
C PRO A 110 -7.70 1.65 12.49
N ALA A 111 -8.03 2.79 13.07
CA ALA A 111 -7.07 3.83 13.42
C ALA A 111 -7.36 4.36 14.81
N MET A 112 -6.30 4.65 15.54
CA MET A 112 -6.37 5.35 16.82
C MET A 112 -5.18 6.29 17.00
N CYS A 113 -5.32 7.24 17.91
CA CYS A 113 -4.26 8.20 18.21
C CYS A 113 -3.92 8.16 19.69
N ASP A 114 -2.69 7.71 19.99
CA ASP A 114 -2.15 7.74 21.35
C ASP A 114 -2.25 9.13 21.96
N GLY A 115 -2.05 10.20 21.19
CA GLY A 115 -2.21 11.58 21.66
C GLY A 115 -3.62 11.95 22.12
N VAL A 116 -4.66 11.32 21.54
CA VAL A 116 -6.05 11.50 21.98
C VAL A 116 -6.37 10.60 23.17
N THR A 117 -5.85 9.38 23.20
CA THR A 117 -6.17 8.39 24.24
C THR A 117 -5.24 8.45 25.46
N GLN A 118 -4.18 9.25 25.44
CA GLN A 118 -3.20 9.31 26.52
C GLN A 118 -3.86 9.63 27.87
N GLY A 119 -3.68 8.73 28.84
CA GLY A 119 -4.27 8.87 30.17
C GLY A 119 -5.77 8.55 30.24
N GLN A 120 -6.37 8.05 29.17
CA GLN A 120 -7.77 7.60 29.10
C GLN A 120 -7.84 6.06 29.00
N PRO A 121 -8.96 5.43 29.39
CA PRO A 121 -9.14 3.98 29.26
C PRO A 121 -8.89 3.42 27.85
N GLY A 122 -9.14 4.22 26.81
CA GLY A 122 -8.87 3.84 25.42
C GLY A 122 -7.39 3.55 25.12
N MET A 123 -6.45 4.03 25.95
CA MET A 123 -5.02 3.75 25.78
C MET A 123 -4.70 2.26 25.92
N GLU A 124 -5.52 1.50 26.65
CA GLU A 124 -5.37 0.05 26.81
C GLU A 124 -5.43 -0.69 25.46
N MET A 125 -6.08 -0.10 24.45
CA MET A 125 -6.20 -0.67 23.10
C MET A 125 -5.02 -0.31 22.18
N SER A 126 -4.14 0.62 22.59
CA SER A 126 -3.07 1.17 21.73
C SER A 126 -2.21 0.07 21.10
N LEU A 127 -1.54 -0.74 21.91
CA LEU A 127 -0.63 -1.75 21.38
C LEU A 127 -1.37 -2.87 20.62
N PHE A 128 -2.55 -3.27 21.10
CA PHE A 128 -3.37 -4.29 20.42
C PHE A 128 -3.83 -3.86 19.03
N SER A 129 -4.03 -2.55 18.81
CA SER A 129 -4.45 -2.04 17.51
C SER A 129 -3.47 -2.42 16.40
N ARG A 130 -2.16 -2.50 16.68
CA ARG A 130 -1.14 -2.92 15.70
C ARG A 130 -1.44 -4.29 15.11
N ASP A 131 -1.70 -5.27 15.96
CA ASP A 131 -1.92 -6.65 15.51
C ASP A 131 -3.26 -6.79 14.77
N VAL A 132 -4.27 -6.03 15.19
CA VAL A 132 -5.57 -5.92 14.49
C VAL A 132 -5.39 -5.29 13.11
N ILE A 133 -4.60 -4.22 13.00
CA ILE A 133 -4.30 -3.55 11.72
C ILE A 133 -3.57 -4.50 10.78
N ALA A 134 -2.54 -5.20 11.26
CA ALA A 134 -1.81 -6.18 10.47
C ALA A 134 -2.73 -7.30 9.93
N MET A 135 -3.62 -7.82 10.79
CA MET A 135 -4.61 -8.83 10.40
C MET A 135 -5.61 -8.28 9.38
N ALA A 136 -6.15 -7.09 9.61
CA ALA A 136 -7.12 -6.44 8.72
C ALA A 136 -6.51 -6.10 7.34
N ALA A 137 -5.24 -5.69 7.31
CA ALA A 137 -4.49 -5.49 6.08
C ALA A 137 -4.32 -6.82 5.30
N GLY A 138 -3.98 -7.91 5.99
CA GLY A 138 -3.91 -9.25 5.39
C GLY A 138 -5.25 -9.70 4.81
N ILE A 139 -6.35 -9.49 5.54
CA ILE A 139 -7.71 -9.78 5.06
C ILE A 139 -8.05 -8.96 3.82
N SER A 140 -7.73 -7.65 3.82
CA SER A 140 -7.98 -6.76 2.68
C SER A 140 -7.31 -7.25 1.39
N LEU A 141 -6.09 -7.81 1.51
CA LEU A 141 -5.29 -8.30 0.38
C LEU A 141 -5.55 -9.77 0.03
N SER A 142 -6.33 -10.50 0.83
CA SER A 142 -6.55 -11.95 0.67
C SER A 142 -7.22 -12.36 -0.64
N HIS A 143 -7.87 -11.41 -1.34
CA HIS A 143 -8.46 -11.62 -2.66
C HIS A 143 -7.44 -11.97 -3.75
N ASN A 144 -6.15 -11.69 -3.52
CA ASN A 144 -5.05 -11.99 -4.44
C ASN A 144 -5.24 -11.41 -5.87
N THR A 145 -5.85 -10.21 -5.94
CA THR A 145 -6.16 -9.47 -7.17
C THR A 145 -5.18 -8.34 -7.47
N PHE A 146 -4.21 -8.11 -6.57
CA PHE A 146 -3.29 -6.97 -6.60
C PHE A 146 -1.85 -7.44 -6.83
N ASP A 147 -1.09 -6.65 -7.59
CA ASP A 147 0.31 -6.91 -7.90
C ASP A 147 1.25 -6.17 -6.94
N ALA A 148 0.74 -5.13 -6.29
CA ALA A 148 1.41 -4.36 -5.26
C ALA A 148 0.37 -3.79 -4.28
N ALA A 149 0.83 -3.32 -3.12
CA ALA A 149 -0.01 -2.64 -2.15
C ALA A 149 0.58 -1.30 -1.70
N ALA A 150 -0.29 -0.32 -1.48
CA ALA A 150 -0.01 0.95 -0.83
C ALA A 150 -0.76 0.99 0.52
N PHE A 151 -0.04 1.27 1.60
CA PHE A 151 -0.60 1.37 2.94
C PHE A 151 -0.67 2.85 3.34
N LEU A 152 -1.88 3.39 3.46
CA LEU A 152 -2.14 4.75 3.88
C LEU A 152 -2.38 4.75 5.39
N GLY A 153 -1.28 4.87 6.12
CA GLY A 153 -1.28 4.86 7.57
C GLY A 153 -0.21 5.80 8.11
N VAL A 154 -0.53 6.45 9.21
CA VAL A 154 0.40 7.24 10.03
C VAL A 154 0.02 7.03 11.49
N CYS A 155 0.93 7.35 12.41
CA CYS A 155 0.89 7.02 13.85
C CYS A 155 1.63 5.72 14.20
N ASP A 156 2.11 5.70 15.44
CA ASP A 156 3.07 4.73 15.97
C ASP A 156 2.65 3.27 15.76
N LYS A 157 1.37 2.95 15.99
CA LYS A 157 0.88 1.56 15.94
C LYS A 157 0.30 1.16 14.58
N ILE A 158 0.20 2.09 13.63
CA ILE A 158 -0.38 1.85 12.30
C ILE A 158 0.71 1.55 11.26
N VAL A 159 1.87 2.19 11.39
CA VAL A 159 3.00 2.03 10.47
C VAL A 159 3.69 0.65 10.54
N PRO A 160 4.01 0.10 11.73
CA PRO A 160 4.65 -1.21 11.84
C PRO A 160 3.67 -2.37 11.64
#